data_AF-A0A2A5B4I6-F1
#
_entry.id   AF-A0A2A5B4I6-F1
#
_cell.length_a   1.000
_cell.length_b   1.000
_cell.length_c   1.000
_cell.angle_alpha   90.00
_cell.angle_beta   90.00
_cell.angle_gamma   90.00
#
_symmetry.space_group_name_H-M   'P 1'
#
loop_
_entity.id
_entity.type
_entity.pdbx_description
1 polymer ?
#
loop_
_entity_poly.entity_id
_entity_poly.type
_entity_poly.pdbx_seq_one_letter_code
_entity_poly.pdbx_strand_id
1 'polypeptide(L)'
;MGIKVTPSGADQSGQDARASLHNRGGVVGSVNYVREYDNLRADIKFFFNETYGGEMNQAIVSSEVATVIHDGGDTTNADSGTATGGTSGTNLEDTGQNFLTTVGVGMTVRNTTDTTYAVVTAVVDNDNLTLDGSIMVDTETFTVGAVWVGTGDASFNFASGAKIVCTAANNNDAALFTNAGTSDMQHFGVLTGKIDLDAYNSANHSVEFSFLSSSVLVGNAVNINDYINVIDVSEQSFSIPLADMGITSQTVNELQAVVLRSGGSKPTFKLDDLQLGDASGSATWMALPDHGTTFLAKRLRFVLADNITEIEYDKFMGLAALTNGVNLLIVSNGESLFQGIIRDMGGFYLAGIDEKTSSLGATNSWTALEIDITSPVVLDGTSGNKAGLDDGFYLTISDDLSGLLRFQGIILGDTVLKE
;
A
#
# COMPACT_ATOMS: atom_id res chain seq x y z
N MET A 1 35.94 49.01 -41.87
CA MET A 1 35.75 49.20 -40.41
C MET A 1 35.21 47.89 -39.87
N GLY A 2 36.06 47.04 -39.28
CA GLY A 2 35.64 45.74 -38.74
C GLY A 2 35.27 45.89 -37.28
N ILE A 3 34.00 45.64 -36.93
CA ILE A 3 33.58 45.57 -35.52
C ILE A 3 33.99 44.19 -35.02
N LYS A 4 35.02 44.13 -34.17
CA LYS A 4 35.40 42.91 -33.46
C LYS A 4 34.55 42.82 -32.20
N VAL A 5 33.51 41.99 -32.24
CA VAL A 5 32.74 41.64 -31.03
C VAL A 5 33.44 40.44 -30.40
N THR A 6 33.96 40.62 -29.19
CA THR A 6 34.51 39.52 -28.38
C THR A 6 33.49 39.25 -27.28
N PRO A 7 32.63 38.22 -27.38
CA PRO A 7 31.81 37.84 -26.25
C PRO A 7 32.73 37.30 -25.15
N SER A 8 32.89 38.06 -24.07
CA SER A 8 33.59 37.61 -22.87
C SER A 8 32.56 37.19 -21.83
N GLY A 9 32.35 35.89 -21.74
CA GLY A 9 31.52 35.28 -20.70
C GLY A 9 31.52 33.78 -20.93
N ALA A 10 32.29 33.05 -20.13
CA ALA A 10 32.08 31.62 -20.03
C ALA A 10 30.68 31.44 -19.44
N ASP A 11 29.80 30.70 -20.12
CA ASP A 11 28.78 30.02 -19.34
C ASP A 11 29.55 29.16 -18.32
N GLN A 12 29.08 29.07 -17.08
CA GLN A 12 29.80 28.32 -16.06
C GLN A 12 29.81 26.79 -16.35
N SER A 13 29.38 26.37 -17.54
CA SER A 13 29.45 25.00 -18.07
C SER A 13 30.70 24.73 -18.92
N GLY A 14 31.52 25.76 -19.19
CA GLY A 14 32.77 25.61 -19.95
C GLY A 14 32.55 25.40 -21.44
N GLN A 15 31.37 25.73 -21.98
CA GLN A 15 31.13 25.72 -23.42
C GLN A 15 31.21 27.15 -23.99
N ASP A 16 31.91 27.28 -25.12
CA ASP A 16 32.01 28.54 -25.84
C ASP A 16 30.62 28.97 -26.33
N ALA A 17 30.16 30.16 -25.92
CA ALA A 17 28.97 30.78 -26.48
C ALA A 17 29.14 30.94 -28.00
N ARG A 18 28.39 30.15 -28.79
CA ARG A 18 28.48 30.17 -30.26
C ARG A 18 27.71 31.36 -30.81
N ALA A 19 28.42 32.44 -31.15
CA ALA A 19 27.88 33.49 -32.00
C ALA A 19 27.97 33.04 -33.47
N SER A 20 26.85 33.00 -34.20
CA SER A 20 26.85 32.82 -35.66
C SER A 20 26.65 34.18 -36.34
N LEU A 21 27.49 34.46 -37.34
CA LEU A 21 27.34 35.63 -38.20
C LEU A 21 26.45 35.26 -39.39
N HIS A 22 25.30 35.92 -39.52
CA HIS A 22 24.43 35.80 -40.69
C HIS A 22 24.57 37.05 -41.56
N ASN A 23 24.94 36.88 -42.83
CA ASN A 23 24.95 37.96 -43.82
C ASN A 23 23.72 37.82 -44.72
N ARG A 24 22.71 38.69 -44.51
CA ARG A 24 21.54 38.77 -45.38
C ARG A 24 21.50 40.17 -46.00
N GLY A 25 21.89 40.28 -47.26
CA GLY A 25 21.71 41.50 -48.05
C GLY A 25 22.66 42.66 -47.74
N GLY A 26 23.88 42.41 -47.25
CA GLY A 26 24.89 43.47 -47.09
C GLY A 26 24.86 44.20 -45.74
N VAL A 27 23.97 43.81 -44.83
CA VAL A 27 24.01 44.22 -43.42
C VAL A 27 24.63 43.07 -42.62
N VAL A 28 25.80 43.30 -42.04
CA VAL A 28 26.43 42.35 -41.11
C VAL A 28 25.92 42.68 -39.70
N GLY A 29 25.10 41.80 -39.15
CA GLY A 29 24.64 41.87 -37.76
C GLY A 29 25.08 40.64 -36.98
N SER A 30 25.34 40.80 -35.69
CA SER A 30 25.51 39.68 -34.75
C SER A 30 24.14 39.31 -34.18
N VAL A 31 23.72 38.05 -34.35
CA VAL A 31 22.59 37.51 -33.59
C VAL A 31 23.17 36.97 -32.29
N ASN A 32 22.96 37.70 -31.20
CA ASN A 32 23.26 37.20 -29.86
C ASN A 32 22.02 36.47 -29.36
N TYR A 33 22.12 35.17 -29.16
CA TYR A 33 21.15 34.44 -28.34
C TYR A 33 21.50 34.76 -26.88
N VAL A 34 20.83 35.75 -26.31
CA VAL A 34 20.84 35.92 -24.86
C VAL A 34 19.83 34.90 -24.34
N ARG A 35 20.33 33.79 -23.79
CA ARG A 35 19.50 32.98 -22.91
C ARG A 35 19.39 33.79 -21.64
N GLU A 36 18.20 34.24 -21.30
CA GLU A 36 17.97 34.79 -19.97
C GLU A 36 18.43 33.72 -18.98
N TYR A 37 19.34 34.12 -18.09
CA TYR A 37 19.73 33.23 -17.01
C TYR A 37 18.48 33.06 -16.16
N ASP A 38 17.95 31.84 -16.14
CA ASP A 38 16.95 31.47 -15.17
C ASP A 38 17.47 31.91 -13.79
N ASN A 39 16.72 32.76 -13.09
CA ASN A 39 17.06 33.17 -11.75
C ASN A 39 16.92 31.95 -10.84
N LEU A 40 18.03 31.23 -10.66
CA LEU A 40 18.11 30.06 -9.80
C LEU A 40 18.32 30.51 -8.36
N ARG A 41 17.44 30.03 -7.48
CA ARG A 41 17.57 30.21 -6.03
C ARG A 41 17.77 28.84 -5.40
N ALA A 42 18.88 28.66 -4.68
CA ALA A 42 19.09 27.48 -3.86
C ALA A 42 17.91 27.28 -2.91
N ASP A 43 17.35 26.08 -2.90
CA ASP A 43 16.13 25.76 -2.18
C ASP A 43 16.18 24.33 -1.63
N ILE A 44 15.37 24.08 -0.60
CA ILE A 44 15.31 22.79 0.09
C ILE A 44 13.84 22.38 0.18
N LYS A 45 13.54 21.15 -0.22
CA LYS A 45 12.22 20.54 -0.04
C LYS A 45 12.30 19.47 1.03
N PHE A 46 11.42 19.57 2.01
CA PHE A 46 11.25 18.56 3.05
C PHE A 46 10.23 17.54 2.57
N PHE A 47 10.49 16.28 2.89
CA PHE A 47 9.45 15.27 2.80
C PHE A 47 8.41 15.53 3.88
N PHE A 48 7.15 15.56 3.48
CA PHE A 48 6.03 15.87 4.35
C PHE A 48 4.89 14.89 4.12
N ASN A 49 4.27 14.46 5.20
CA ASN A 49 3.02 13.72 5.22
C ASN A 49 2.00 14.52 6.04
N GLU A 50 0.74 14.58 5.61
CA GLU A 50 -0.28 15.40 6.29
C GLU A 50 -0.58 14.93 7.71
N THR A 51 -0.48 13.62 7.97
CA THR A 51 -0.75 13.00 9.27
C THR A 51 0.47 13.09 10.20
N TYR A 52 1.66 12.79 9.68
CA TYR A 52 2.87 12.59 10.47
C TYR A 52 3.88 13.74 10.40
N GLY A 53 3.62 14.76 9.58
CA GLY A 53 4.55 15.85 9.33
C GLY A 53 5.81 15.37 8.62
N GLY A 54 6.98 15.81 9.09
CA GLY A 54 8.28 15.45 8.50
C GLY A 54 8.99 14.26 9.15
N GLU A 55 8.45 13.70 10.25
CA GLU A 55 9.05 12.56 10.95
C GLU A 55 8.59 11.25 10.29
N MET A 56 9.54 10.45 9.81
CA MET A 56 9.29 9.19 9.08
C MET A 56 9.43 7.93 9.95
N ASN A 57 9.93 8.07 11.19
CA ASN A 57 10.06 6.98 12.16
C ASN A 57 8.73 6.70 12.88
N GLN A 58 7.69 6.41 12.11
CA GLN A 58 6.34 6.18 12.63
C GLN A 58 6.09 4.69 12.87
N ALA A 59 5.15 4.41 13.78
CA ALA A 59 4.65 3.06 14.04
C ALA A 59 3.72 2.60 12.92
N ILE A 60 4.27 2.43 11.73
CA ILE A 60 3.54 1.91 10.58
C ILE A 60 3.49 0.39 10.68
N VAL A 61 2.60 -0.11 11.53
CA VAL A 61 2.41 -1.55 11.67
C VAL A 61 1.58 -2.04 10.48
N SER A 62 2.18 -2.81 9.58
CA SER A 62 1.43 -3.78 8.79
C SER A 62 1.27 -5.00 9.69
N SER A 63 0.11 -5.20 10.34
CA SER A 63 -0.10 -6.48 11.00
C SER A 63 -0.31 -7.52 9.88
N GLU A 64 0.68 -8.38 9.77
CA GLU A 64 0.66 -9.55 8.92
C GLU A 64 -0.40 -10.50 9.49
N VAL A 65 -1.60 -10.46 8.92
CA VAL A 65 -2.35 -11.57 8.30
C VAL A 65 -3.65 -10.94 7.82
N ALA A 66 -3.81 -10.74 6.51
CA ALA A 66 -5.09 -10.31 5.96
C ALA A 66 -6.17 -11.30 6.43
N THR A 67 -7.25 -10.79 7.01
CA THR A 67 -8.36 -11.66 7.42
C THR A 67 -9.13 -12.02 6.17
N VAL A 68 -8.86 -13.22 5.66
CA VAL A 68 -9.53 -13.78 4.49
C VAL A 68 -11.03 -13.90 4.77
N ILE A 69 -11.82 -13.28 3.90
CA ILE A 69 -13.28 -13.46 3.84
C ILE A 69 -13.62 -14.58 2.85
N HIS A 70 -12.94 -14.62 1.69
CA HIS A 70 -13.10 -15.67 0.68
C HIS A 70 -11.95 -15.64 -0.34
N ASP A 71 -11.19 -16.72 -0.50
CA ASP A 71 -10.00 -16.81 -1.38
C ASP A 71 -10.19 -17.69 -2.62
N GLY A 72 -11.44 -17.89 -3.03
CA GLY A 72 -11.68 -18.66 -4.23
C GLY A 72 -11.53 -20.15 -4.00
N GLY A 73 -11.99 -20.68 -2.88
CA GLY A 73 -12.14 -22.12 -2.74
C GLY A 73 -11.82 -22.69 -1.39
N ASP A 74 -11.21 -21.91 -0.51
CA ASP A 74 -10.97 -22.32 0.86
C ASP A 74 -12.10 -21.83 1.78
N THR A 75 -13.26 -22.48 1.65
CA THR A 75 -13.96 -22.93 2.86
C THR A 75 -13.52 -24.35 3.22
N THR A 76 -12.42 -24.85 2.64
CA THR A 76 -11.81 -26.14 2.93
C THR A 76 -10.98 -26.02 4.18
N ASN A 77 -11.65 -25.77 5.31
CA ASN A 77 -11.08 -25.75 6.65
C ASN A 77 -9.58 -26.05 6.67
N ALA A 78 -8.76 -24.99 6.74
CA ALA A 78 -7.30 -25.03 6.89
C ALA A 78 -6.83 -26.24 7.72
N ASP A 79 -7.61 -26.61 8.75
CA ASP A 79 -7.59 -27.97 9.26
C ASP A 79 -8.98 -28.50 9.65
N SER A 80 -9.14 -29.82 9.78
CA SER A 80 -10.35 -30.41 10.37
C SER A 80 -10.03 -31.72 11.05
N GLY A 81 -10.67 -31.99 12.18
CA GLY A 81 -10.31 -33.13 13.00
C GLY A 81 -11.36 -33.50 14.04
N THR A 82 -10.94 -34.34 14.98
CA THR A 82 -11.74 -34.78 16.12
C THR A 82 -10.89 -34.61 17.38
N ALA A 83 -11.33 -33.78 18.32
CA ALA A 83 -10.59 -33.58 19.56
C ALA A 83 -10.32 -34.92 20.25
N THR A 84 -9.05 -35.20 20.56
CA THR A 84 -8.57 -36.48 21.13
C THR A 84 -8.12 -36.39 22.59
N GLY A 85 -8.07 -35.19 23.18
CA GLY A 85 -7.55 -34.97 24.53
C GLY A 85 -7.82 -33.56 25.07
N GLY A 86 -7.62 -33.36 26.38
CA GLY A 86 -7.45 -32.04 26.98
C GLY A 86 -8.68 -31.15 27.17
N THR A 87 -9.81 -31.69 27.62
CA THR A 87 -11.08 -30.94 27.63
C THR A 87 -11.38 -30.27 28.96
N SER A 88 -10.40 -29.48 29.40
CA SER A 88 -10.49 -28.59 30.56
C SER A 88 -9.88 -27.24 30.18
N GLY A 89 -10.73 -26.31 29.75
CA GLY A 89 -10.33 -24.94 29.44
C GLY A 89 -10.42 -24.60 27.97
N THR A 90 -9.55 -23.70 27.52
CA THR A 90 -9.56 -23.13 26.18
C THR A 90 -8.64 -23.87 25.20
N ASN A 91 -8.21 -25.10 25.49
CA ASN A 91 -7.32 -25.84 24.58
C ASN A 91 -8.12 -26.76 23.65
N LEU A 92 -7.68 -26.86 22.40
CA LEU A 92 -8.06 -27.91 21.46
C LEU A 92 -6.87 -28.82 21.26
N GLU A 93 -7.02 -30.11 21.60
CA GLU A 93 -5.98 -31.12 21.36
C GLU A 93 -6.48 -32.19 20.37
N ASP A 94 -5.74 -32.41 19.29
CA ASP A 94 -5.97 -33.49 18.32
C ASP A 94 -4.63 -34.07 17.86
N THR A 95 -4.30 -35.25 18.40
CA THR A 95 -3.05 -35.98 18.17
C THR A 95 -2.86 -36.49 16.74
N GLY A 96 -3.86 -36.32 15.87
CA GLY A 96 -3.78 -36.65 14.44
C GLY A 96 -3.40 -35.46 13.55
N GLN A 97 -3.27 -34.25 14.10
CA GLN A 97 -3.20 -33.01 13.33
C GLN A 97 -1.76 -32.54 13.07
N ASN A 98 -1.65 -31.45 12.32
CA ASN A 98 -0.37 -30.82 11.99
C ASN A 98 -0.47 -29.29 12.04
N PHE A 99 -1.02 -28.79 13.15
CA PHE A 99 -1.43 -27.39 13.31
C PHE A 99 -0.32 -26.36 13.05
N LEU A 100 0.97 -26.66 13.33
CA LEU A 100 2.06 -25.71 13.06
C LEU A 100 2.20 -25.36 11.57
N THR A 101 1.68 -26.21 10.68
CA THR A 101 1.79 -26.02 9.23
C THR A 101 0.46 -25.64 8.57
N THR A 102 -0.65 -25.88 9.25
CA THR A 102 -2.01 -25.72 8.71
C THR A 102 -2.79 -24.59 9.37
N VAL A 103 -2.45 -24.21 10.62
CA VAL A 103 -3.23 -23.27 11.42
C VAL A 103 -2.39 -22.07 11.84
N GLY A 104 -2.99 -20.88 11.79
CA GLY A 104 -2.43 -19.63 12.30
C GLY A 104 -3.20 -19.07 13.50
N VAL A 105 -2.53 -18.27 14.33
CA VAL A 105 -3.20 -17.43 15.34
C VAL A 105 -4.19 -16.48 14.65
N GLY A 106 -5.38 -16.30 15.23
CA GLY A 106 -6.48 -15.52 14.65
C GLY A 106 -7.45 -16.33 13.80
N MET A 107 -7.12 -17.57 13.43
CA MET A 107 -8.09 -18.45 12.75
C MET A 107 -9.26 -18.81 13.68
N THR A 108 -10.45 -18.99 13.10
CA THR A 108 -11.62 -19.47 13.84
C THR A 108 -11.66 -20.99 13.86
N VAL A 109 -11.80 -21.56 15.05
CA VAL A 109 -12.18 -22.95 15.27
C VAL A 109 -13.69 -23.00 15.44
N ARG A 110 -14.33 -23.85 14.64
CA ARG A 110 -15.75 -24.19 14.76
C ARG A 110 -15.86 -25.60 15.32
N ASN A 111 -16.54 -25.74 16.45
CA ASN A 111 -17.05 -27.03 16.88
C ASN A 111 -18.26 -27.39 16.01
N THR A 112 -18.11 -28.44 15.21
CA THR A 112 -19.16 -28.89 14.29
C THR A 112 -20.21 -29.77 14.97
N THR A 113 -19.98 -30.17 16.22
CA THR A 113 -20.90 -30.98 17.03
C THR A 113 -22.05 -30.14 17.56
N ASP A 114 -21.75 -28.94 18.07
CA ASP A 114 -22.73 -28.07 18.74
C ASP A 114 -22.80 -26.65 18.17
N THR A 115 -22.04 -26.35 17.12
CA THR A 115 -21.99 -25.06 16.42
C THR A 115 -21.46 -23.90 17.27
N THR A 116 -20.63 -24.18 18.28
CA THR A 116 -19.87 -23.16 19.00
C THR A 116 -18.57 -22.78 18.27
N TYR A 117 -18.02 -21.62 18.61
CA TYR A 117 -16.88 -21.00 17.92
C TYR A 117 -15.91 -20.36 18.90
N ALA A 118 -14.63 -20.42 18.57
CA ALA A 118 -13.56 -19.75 19.30
C ALA A 118 -12.42 -19.39 18.35
N VAL A 119 -11.60 -18.43 18.72
CA VAL A 119 -10.45 -17.96 17.97
C VAL A 119 -9.18 -18.59 18.50
N VAL A 120 -8.27 -19.01 17.62
CA VAL A 120 -6.94 -19.49 17.98
C VAL A 120 -6.11 -18.32 18.54
N THR A 121 -5.76 -18.39 19.81
CA THR A 121 -4.89 -17.42 20.50
C THR A 121 -3.43 -17.84 20.52
N ALA A 122 -3.14 -19.14 20.37
CA ALA A 122 -1.79 -19.67 20.18
C ALA A 122 -1.81 -21.02 19.44
N VAL A 123 -0.82 -21.25 18.58
CA VAL A 123 -0.49 -22.57 18.03
C VAL A 123 0.66 -23.13 18.86
N VAL A 124 0.38 -24.08 19.74
CA VAL A 124 1.35 -24.55 20.74
C VAL A 124 2.31 -25.56 20.12
N ASP A 125 1.76 -26.53 19.42
CA ASP A 125 2.49 -27.54 18.64
C ASP A 125 1.55 -28.14 17.56
N ASN A 126 1.96 -29.24 16.93
CA ASN A 126 1.17 -29.89 15.86
C ASN A 126 -0.18 -30.40 16.31
N ASP A 127 -0.34 -30.69 17.60
CA ASP A 127 -1.49 -31.38 18.15
C ASP A 127 -2.32 -30.46 19.05
N ASN A 128 -1.83 -29.26 19.37
CA ASN A 128 -2.42 -28.37 20.37
C ASN A 128 -2.60 -26.92 19.91
N LEU A 129 -3.84 -26.42 20.06
CA LEU A 129 -4.18 -25.00 19.95
C LEU A 129 -4.66 -24.46 21.30
N THR A 130 -4.34 -23.21 21.60
CA THR A 130 -5.04 -22.41 22.61
C THR A 130 -6.08 -21.54 21.91
N LEU A 131 -7.28 -21.51 22.46
CA LEU A 131 -8.44 -20.77 21.99
C LEU A 131 -8.79 -19.63 22.96
N ASP A 132 -9.67 -18.72 22.57
CA ASP A 132 -10.23 -17.67 23.44
C ASP A 132 -11.49 -18.12 24.20
N GLY A 133 -12.01 -19.31 23.87
CA GLY A 133 -13.22 -19.88 24.45
C GLY A 133 -13.08 -21.39 24.65
N SER A 134 -13.77 -21.91 25.68
CA SER A 134 -13.90 -23.34 25.90
C SER A 134 -15.06 -23.86 25.05
N ILE A 135 -14.73 -24.41 23.88
CA ILE A 135 -15.71 -24.87 22.89
C ILE A 135 -15.58 -26.34 22.51
N MET A 136 -14.61 -27.07 23.06
CA MET A 136 -14.36 -28.47 22.71
C MET A 136 -14.43 -29.38 23.93
N VAL A 137 -15.12 -30.51 23.78
CA VAL A 137 -15.00 -31.70 24.62
C VAL A 137 -14.44 -32.88 23.82
N ASP A 138 -14.02 -33.94 24.54
CA ASP A 138 -13.37 -35.09 23.91
C ASP A 138 -14.35 -35.72 22.93
N THR A 139 -13.86 -36.17 21.77
CA THR A 139 -14.63 -36.74 20.64
C THR A 139 -15.43 -35.76 19.78
N GLU A 140 -15.42 -34.46 20.06
CA GLU A 140 -16.10 -33.49 19.20
C GLU A 140 -15.32 -33.18 17.92
N THR A 141 -16.04 -33.05 16.82
CA THR A 141 -15.45 -32.76 15.52
C THR A 141 -15.31 -31.26 15.32
N PHE A 142 -14.22 -30.81 14.71
CA PHE A 142 -13.97 -29.39 14.47
C PHE A 142 -13.46 -29.12 13.07
N THR A 143 -13.55 -27.85 12.73
CA THR A 143 -12.98 -27.27 11.53
C THR A 143 -12.30 -25.95 11.87
N VAL A 144 -11.11 -25.72 11.33
CA VAL A 144 -10.31 -24.51 11.49
C VAL A 144 -10.20 -23.85 10.12
N GLY A 145 -10.41 -22.55 9.99
CA GLY A 145 -10.02 -21.83 8.76
C GLY A 145 -11.12 -21.09 8.01
N ALA A 146 -12.40 -21.33 8.28
CA ALA A 146 -13.47 -20.48 7.73
C ALA A 146 -13.90 -19.43 8.77
N VAL A 147 -13.38 -18.21 8.64
CA VAL A 147 -13.88 -17.06 9.42
C VAL A 147 -15.24 -16.61 8.87
N TRP A 148 -15.48 -16.75 7.55
CA TRP A 148 -16.70 -16.25 6.90
C TRP A 148 -17.36 -17.31 6.00
N VAL A 149 -18.58 -17.73 6.34
CA VAL A 149 -19.37 -18.67 5.53
C VAL A 149 -20.15 -17.91 4.46
N GLY A 150 -19.84 -18.18 3.19
CA GLY A 150 -20.55 -17.63 2.04
C GLY A 150 -21.91 -18.30 1.83
N THR A 151 -22.96 -17.48 1.71
CA THR A 151 -24.31 -17.85 1.27
C THR A 151 -24.80 -16.81 0.27
N GLY A 152 -25.83 -17.10 -0.50
CA GLY A 152 -26.38 -16.11 -1.41
C GLY A 152 -27.62 -16.57 -2.12
N ASP A 153 -28.21 -15.67 -2.88
CA ASP A 153 -29.31 -15.98 -3.77
C ASP A 153 -28.89 -16.97 -4.86
N ALA A 154 -29.87 -17.59 -5.52
CA ALA A 154 -29.63 -18.62 -6.55
C ALA A 154 -28.76 -18.15 -7.74
N SER A 155 -28.55 -16.84 -7.89
CA SER A 155 -27.65 -16.25 -8.88
C SER A 155 -26.17 -16.38 -8.53
N PHE A 156 -25.84 -16.59 -7.24
CA PHE A 156 -24.49 -16.74 -6.73
C PHE A 156 -24.16 -18.21 -6.52
N ASN A 157 -23.07 -18.65 -7.14
CA ASN A 157 -22.56 -20.00 -7.01
C ASN A 157 -21.25 -19.99 -6.23
N PHE A 158 -21.25 -20.70 -5.10
CA PHE A 158 -20.08 -20.93 -4.23
C PHE A 158 -19.46 -22.31 -4.45
N ALA A 159 -20.07 -23.17 -5.29
CA ALA A 159 -19.75 -24.60 -5.38
C ALA A 159 -18.50 -24.94 -6.21
N SER A 160 -17.89 -23.99 -6.93
CA SER A 160 -16.75 -24.27 -7.82
C SER A 160 -15.38 -24.26 -7.14
N GLY A 161 -15.30 -23.96 -5.84
CA GLY A 161 -14.05 -24.04 -5.08
C GLY A 161 -12.88 -23.24 -5.70
N ALA A 162 -13.20 -22.21 -6.49
CA ALA A 162 -12.23 -21.43 -7.27
C ALA A 162 -12.52 -19.92 -7.19
N LYS A 163 -13.80 -19.52 -7.25
CA LYS A 163 -14.32 -18.14 -7.23
C LYS A 163 -15.79 -18.17 -6.84
N ILE A 164 -16.31 -17.03 -6.39
CA ILE A 164 -17.75 -16.80 -6.25
C ILE A 164 -18.27 -16.35 -7.60
N VAL A 165 -19.17 -17.12 -8.20
CA VAL A 165 -19.64 -16.83 -9.56
C VAL A 165 -21.07 -16.29 -9.51
N CYS A 166 -21.25 -15.04 -9.95
CA CYS A 166 -22.57 -14.50 -10.28
C CYS A 166 -22.91 -14.87 -11.73
N THR A 167 -23.95 -15.67 -11.93
CA THR A 167 -24.32 -16.22 -13.25
C THR A 167 -25.53 -15.55 -13.89
N ALA A 168 -26.43 -14.94 -13.11
CA ALA A 168 -27.67 -14.34 -13.62
C ALA A 168 -28.44 -13.50 -12.57
N ALA A 169 -27.78 -12.54 -11.92
CA ALA A 169 -28.42 -11.76 -10.83
C ALA A 169 -29.60 -10.89 -11.30
N ASN A 170 -30.66 -10.87 -10.49
CA ASN A 170 -31.74 -9.87 -10.53
C ASN A 170 -31.35 -8.63 -9.71
N ASN A 171 -32.21 -7.60 -9.77
CA ASN A 171 -32.02 -6.44 -8.92
C ASN A 171 -32.22 -6.84 -7.45
N ASN A 172 -31.27 -6.47 -6.59
CA ASN A 172 -31.17 -6.79 -5.17
C ASN A 172 -30.82 -8.26 -4.85
N ASP A 173 -30.39 -9.06 -5.82
CA ASP A 173 -29.80 -10.37 -5.49
C ASP A 173 -28.48 -10.13 -4.72
N ALA A 174 -28.23 -10.89 -3.66
CA ALA A 174 -27.10 -10.69 -2.77
C ALA A 174 -26.29 -11.97 -2.49
N ALA A 175 -24.99 -11.77 -2.29
CA ALA A 175 -24.12 -12.70 -1.60
C ALA A 175 -23.88 -12.18 -0.18
N LEU A 176 -23.95 -13.07 0.81
CA LEU A 176 -23.73 -12.80 2.22
C LEU A 176 -22.62 -13.71 2.74
N PHE A 177 -21.57 -13.10 3.26
CA PHE A 177 -20.51 -13.77 3.99
C PHE A 177 -20.78 -13.55 5.47
N THR A 178 -20.97 -14.63 6.22
CA THR A 178 -21.27 -14.55 7.66
C THR A 178 -20.10 -15.06 8.47
N ASN A 179 -19.54 -14.20 9.30
CA ASN A 179 -18.66 -14.58 10.38
C ASN A 179 -19.46 -15.09 11.57
N ALA A 180 -19.03 -16.22 12.11
CA ALA A 180 -19.63 -16.78 13.29
C ALA A 180 -19.27 -16.01 14.58
N GLY A 181 -18.14 -15.30 14.57
CA GLY A 181 -17.78 -14.31 15.58
C GLY A 181 -18.03 -12.88 15.12
N THR A 182 -17.57 -11.92 15.92
CA THR A 182 -17.49 -10.51 15.53
C THR A 182 -16.04 -10.15 15.22
N SER A 183 -15.78 -9.57 14.06
CA SER A 183 -14.51 -8.94 13.72
C SER A 183 -14.50 -7.50 14.21
N ASP A 184 -13.51 -7.13 15.00
CA ASP A 184 -13.25 -5.73 15.39
C ASP A 184 -12.55 -4.99 14.25
N MET A 185 -13.25 -4.01 13.65
CA MET A 185 -12.73 -3.26 12.51
C MET A 185 -11.67 -2.22 12.88
N GLN A 186 -11.36 -2.00 14.17
CA GLN A 186 -10.35 -1.02 14.58
C GLN A 186 -8.94 -1.31 14.02
N HIS A 187 -8.66 -2.57 13.65
CA HIS A 187 -7.36 -3.01 13.15
C HIS A 187 -7.31 -3.11 11.62
N PHE A 188 -8.46 -3.02 10.95
CA PHE A 188 -8.56 -3.09 9.49
C PHE A 188 -8.75 -1.69 8.91
N GLY A 189 -8.31 -1.49 7.67
CA GLY A 189 -8.49 -0.21 7.00
C GLY A 189 -8.89 -0.33 5.54
N VAL A 190 -8.82 -1.54 4.96
CA VAL A 190 -9.26 -1.78 3.59
C VAL A 190 -10.00 -3.12 3.47
N LEU A 191 -11.00 -3.15 2.60
CA LEU A 191 -11.53 -4.37 2.01
C LEU A 191 -10.87 -4.53 0.63
N THR A 192 -10.17 -5.63 0.40
CA THR A 192 -9.55 -5.92 -0.89
C THR A 192 -10.11 -7.19 -1.49
N GLY A 193 -9.93 -7.33 -2.81
CA GLY A 193 -10.24 -8.56 -3.52
C GLY A 193 -9.98 -8.45 -5.00
N LYS A 194 -10.46 -9.44 -5.73
CA LYS A 194 -10.40 -9.51 -7.19
C LYS A 194 -11.80 -9.66 -7.78
N ILE A 195 -11.97 -9.08 -8.96
CA ILE A 195 -13.19 -9.20 -9.75
C ILE A 195 -12.85 -9.51 -11.20
N ASP A 196 -13.59 -10.44 -11.80
CA ASP A 196 -13.54 -10.81 -13.21
C ASP A 196 -14.92 -10.49 -13.83
N LEU A 197 -14.99 -9.45 -14.66
CA LEU A 197 -16.22 -9.00 -15.30
C LEU A 197 -16.43 -9.73 -16.63
N ASP A 198 -17.63 -10.28 -16.86
CA ASP A 198 -17.95 -10.99 -18.10
C ASP A 198 -19.09 -10.28 -18.86
N ALA A 199 -20.35 -10.56 -18.53
CA ALA A 199 -21.50 -9.86 -19.11
C ALA A 199 -21.93 -8.66 -18.25
N TYR A 200 -21.05 -7.65 -18.08
CA TYR A 200 -21.28 -6.52 -17.18
C TYR A 200 -21.43 -5.18 -17.93
N ASN A 201 -22.44 -4.36 -17.56
CA ASN A 201 -22.61 -3.02 -18.13
C ASN A 201 -22.89 -2.01 -17.02
N SER A 202 -21.89 -1.18 -16.70
CA SER A 202 -21.95 -0.20 -15.62
C SER A 202 -23.03 0.88 -15.77
N ALA A 203 -23.59 1.09 -16.97
CA ALA A 203 -24.74 1.98 -17.15
C ALA A 203 -26.04 1.39 -16.56
N ASN A 204 -26.11 0.07 -16.42
CA ASN A 204 -27.29 -0.64 -15.93
C ASN A 204 -27.05 -1.45 -14.66
N HIS A 205 -25.79 -1.70 -14.30
CA HIS A 205 -25.39 -2.62 -13.23
C HIS A 205 -24.39 -1.97 -12.28
N SER A 206 -24.58 -2.18 -10.98
CA SER A 206 -23.59 -1.93 -9.94
C SER A 206 -23.57 -3.10 -8.95
N VAL A 207 -22.46 -3.25 -8.23
CA VAL A 207 -22.34 -4.16 -7.10
C VAL A 207 -21.94 -3.32 -5.88
N GLU A 208 -22.74 -3.39 -4.83
CA GLU A 208 -22.49 -2.66 -3.60
C GLU A 208 -21.98 -3.60 -2.51
N PHE A 209 -20.85 -3.26 -1.89
CA PHE A 209 -20.34 -3.91 -0.69
C PHE A 209 -20.79 -3.17 0.55
N SER A 210 -21.20 -3.89 1.58
CA SER A 210 -21.52 -3.33 2.89
C SER A 210 -21.22 -4.32 4.00
N PHE A 211 -20.91 -3.82 5.20
CA PHE A 211 -20.78 -4.65 6.39
C PHE A 211 -22.05 -4.60 7.23
N LEU A 212 -22.37 -5.72 7.88
CA LEU A 212 -23.48 -5.82 8.82
C LEU A 212 -22.99 -6.40 10.16
N SER A 213 -23.77 -6.09 11.19
CA SER A 213 -23.68 -6.68 12.52
C SER A 213 -25.05 -7.22 12.88
N SER A 214 -25.19 -8.54 12.94
CA SER A 214 -26.47 -9.23 13.14
C SER A 214 -27.54 -8.76 12.14
N SER A 215 -27.20 -8.73 10.86
CA SER A 215 -28.04 -8.27 9.75
C SER A 215 -28.50 -6.80 9.80
N VAL A 216 -27.86 -5.99 10.65
CA VAL A 216 -28.02 -4.53 10.65
C VAL A 216 -26.81 -3.90 9.99
N LEU A 217 -27.04 -3.05 8.99
CA LEU A 217 -26.00 -2.30 8.30
C LEU A 217 -25.12 -1.53 9.31
N VAL A 218 -23.81 -1.69 9.18
CA VAL A 218 -22.80 -0.91 9.89
C VAL A 218 -22.10 -0.05 8.85
N GLY A 219 -22.04 1.27 9.09
CA GLY A 219 -21.50 2.21 8.12
C GLY A 219 -22.43 2.44 6.93
N ASN A 220 -21.87 2.39 5.71
CA ASN A 220 -22.55 2.63 4.45
C ASN A 220 -22.23 1.52 3.43
N ALA A 221 -23.06 1.41 2.39
CA ALA A 221 -22.76 0.60 1.23
C ALA A 221 -21.90 1.39 0.23
N VAL A 222 -20.92 0.73 -0.39
CA VAL A 222 -20.00 1.32 -1.36
C VAL A 222 -20.09 0.58 -2.69
N ASN A 223 -20.18 1.33 -3.79
CA ASN A 223 -20.25 0.79 -5.14
C ASN A 223 -18.85 0.41 -5.64
N ILE A 224 -18.63 -0.87 -5.98
CA ILE A 224 -17.33 -1.34 -6.46
C ILE A 224 -16.91 -0.67 -7.79
N ASN A 225 -17.86 -0.19 -8.61
CA ASN A 225 -17.57 0.48 -9.88
C ASN A 225 -16.64 1.70 -9.72
N ASP A 226 -16.60 2.29 -8.53
CA ASP A 226 -15.74 3.44 -8.22
C ASP A 226 -14.26 3.04 -8.00
N TYR A 227 -13.99 1.73 -7.81
CA TYR A 227 -12.67 1.18 -7.46
C TYR A 227 -12.13 0.19 -8.51
N ILE A 228 -12.84 0.01 -9.63
CA ILE A 228 -12.44 -0.91 -10.71
C ILE A 228 -12.59 -0.23 -12.08
N ASN A 229 -11.85 -0.75 -13.06
CA ASN A 229 -12.07 -0.41 -14.45
C ASN A 229 -13.22 -1.25 -15.02
N VAL A 230 -14.43 -0.68 -15.05
CA VAL A 230 -15.64 -1.33 -15.57
C VAL A 230 -15.62 -1.66 -17.08
N ILE A 231 -14.60 -1.20 -17.81
CA ILE A 231 -14.38 -1.54 -19.23
C ILE A 231 -13.45 -2.76 -19.35
N ASP A 232 -12.63 -3.03 -18.33
CA ASP A 232 -11.74 -4.18 -18.30
C ASP A 232 -12.50 -5.44 -17.88
N VAL A 233 -12.57 -6.41 -18.79
CA VAL A 233 -13.24 -7.70 -18.61
C VAL A 233 -12.26 -8.82 -18.21
N SER A 234 -11.03 -8.46 -17.85
CA SER A 234 -10.08 -9.37 -17.23
C SER A 234 -10.15 -9.31 -15.71
N GLU A 235 -9.53 -10.29 -15.05
CA GLU A 235 -9.39 -10.28 -13.60
C GLU A 235 -8.57 -9.06 -13.15
N GLN A 236 -9.16 -8.26 -12.28
CA GLN A 236 -8.55 -7.06 -11.73
C GLN A 236 -8.71 -7.01 -10.22
N SER A 237 -7.75 -6.40 -9.54
CA SER A 237 -7.79 -6.18 -8.09
C SER A 237 -8.55 -4.90 -7.75
N PHE A 238 -9.18 -4.88 -6.58
CA PHE A 238 -9.78 -3.68 -6.00
C PHE A 238 -9.34 -3.51 -4.55
N SER A 239 -9.38 -2.27 -4.07
CA SER A 239 -9.11 -1.91 -2.68
C SER A 239 -10.06 -0.79 -2.28
N ILE A 240 -10.97 -1.08 -1.35
CA ILE A 240 -11.98 -0.16 -0.83
C ILE A 240 -11.56 0.23 0.59
N PRO A 241 -11.18 1.49 0.84
CA PRO A 241 -10.95 1.99 2.19
C PRO A 241 -12.19 1.80 3.08
N LEU A 242 -12.02 1.24 4.27
CA LEU A 242 -13.11 1.09 5.24
C LEU A 242 -13.68 2.45 5.66
N ALA A 243 -12.89 3.53 5.58
CA ALA A 243 -13.36 4.89 5.78
C ALA A 243 -14.45 5.31 4.80
N ASP A 244 -14.38 4.87 3.53
CA ASP A 244 -15.40 5.14 2.51
C ASP A 244 -16.68 4.35 2.81
N MET A 245 -16.54 3.19 3.45
CA MET A 245 -17.65 2.40 4.00
C MET A 245 -18.17 2.96 5.33
N GLY A 246 -17.61 4.05 5.86
CA GLY A 246 -17.98 4.60 7.17
C GLY A 246 -17.64 3.70 8.36
N ILE A 247 -16.67 2.80 8.19
CA ILE A 247 -16.19 1.84 9.19
C ILE A 247 -14.83 2.32 9.73
N THR A 248 -14.71 2.45 11.06
CA THR A 248 -13.48 2.91 11.74
C THR A 248 -13.14 2.11 12.98
N SER A 249 -14.13 1.70 13.78
CA SER A 249 -13.91 0.99 15.05
C SER A 249 -15.10 0.10 15.43
N GLN A 250 -16.00 -0.19 14.50
CA GLN A 250 -17.20 -0.97 14.75
C GLN A 250 -16.87 -2.46 14.68
N THR A 251 -17.67 -3.27 15.36
CA THR A 251 -17.62 -4.73 15.21
C THR A 251 -18.62 -5.19 14.16
N VAL A 252 -18.18 -6.02 13.22
CA VAL A 252 -19.01 -6.57 12.14
C VAL A 252 -18.97 -8.09 12.18
N ASN A 253 -20.01 -8.75 11.70
CA ASN A 253 -20.03 -10.20 11.53
C ASN A 253 -20.55 -10.63 10.16
N GLU A 254 -20.88 -9.69 9.28
CA GLU A 254 -21.48 -9.97 7.97
C GLU A 254 -20.86 -9.02 6.92
N LEU A 255 -20.46 -9.54 5.75
CA LEU A 255 -20.14 -8.78 4.54
C LEU A 255 -21.21 -9.15 3.53
N GLN A 256 -21.78 -8.14 2.87
CA GLN A 256 -22.79 -8.35 1.85
C GLN A 256 -22.35 -7.69 0.55
N ALA A 257 -22.50 -8.43 -0.56
CA ALA A 257 -22.36 -7.92 -1.92
C ALA A 257 -23.74 -7.95 -2.59
N VAL A 258 -24.32 -6.78 -2.88
CA VAL A 258 -25.66 -6.63 -3.48
C VAL A 258 -25.54 -6.20 -4.93
N VAL A 259 -26.24 -6.89 -5.84
CA VAL A 259 -26.31 -6.48 -7.25
C VAL A 259 -27.49 -5.54 -7.45
N LEU A 260 -27.21 -4.31 -7.90
CA LEU A 260 -28.24 -3.36 -8.32
C LEU A 260 -28.35 -3.34 -9.85
N ARG A 261 -29.58 -3.32 -10.34
CA ARG A 261 -29.90 -3.34 -11.78
C ARG A 261 -31.04 -2.40 -12.10
N SER A 262 -30.82 -1.54 -13.09
CA SER A 262 -31.86 -0.69 -13.69
C SER A 262 -32.41 -1.25 -15.01
N GLY A 263 -31.77 -2.27 -15.59
CA GLY A 263 -32.21 -2.90 -16.85
C GLY A 263 -31.18 -3.83 -17.50
N GLY A 264 -31.32 -3.99 -18.83
CA GLY A 264 -30.38 -4.74 -19.68
C GLY A 264 -30.33 -6.25 -19.46
N SER A 265 -29.34 -6.90 -20.10
CA SER A 265 -28.99 -8.30 -19.82
C SER A 265 -28.62 -8.47 -18.34
N LYS A 266 -28.72 -9.69 -17.82
CA LYS A 266 -28.32 -9.98 -16.44
C LYS A 266 -26.79 -9.97 -16.32
N PRO A 267 -26.21 -9.39 -15.27
CA PRO A 267 -24.77 -9.35 -15.10
C PRO A 267 -24.20 -10.73 -14.78
N THR A 268 -23.02 -10.99 -15.32
CA THR A 268 -22.14 -12.08 -14.88
C THR A 268 -20.79 -11.52 -14.47
N PHE A 269 -20.28 -11.99 -13.33
CA PHE A 269 -18.97 -11.63 -12.80
C PHE A 269 -18.50 -12.69 -11.81
N LYS A 270 -17.22 -12.67 -11.47
CA LYS A 270 -16.65 -13.53 -10.43
C LYS A 270 -15.94 -12.68 -9.39
N LEU A 271 -16.10 -13.03 -8.12
CA LEU A 271 -15.35 -12.44 -7.01
C LEU A 271 -14.36 -13.47 -6.47
N ASP A 272 -13.20 -12.99 -6.07
CA ASP A 272 -12.11 -13.79 -5.56
C ASP A 272 -11.24 -13.00 -4.57
N ASP A 273 -10.42 -13.68 -3.78
CA ASP A 273 -9.46 -13.08 -2.81
C ASP A 273 -10.05 -11.96 -1.92
N LEU A 274 -11.34 -12.06 -1.55
CA LEU A 274 -11.98 -11.13 -0.62
C LEU A 274 -11.29 -11.23 0.74
N GLN A 275 -10.75 -10.12 1.21
CA GLN A 275 -10.03 -10.08 2.49
C GLN A 275 -10.15 -8.70 3.13
N LEU A 276 -10.24 -8.68 4.45
CA LEU A 276 -9.95 -7.50 5.23
C LEU A 276 -8.45 -7.37 5.33
N GLY A 277 -7.92 -6.37 4.66
CA GLY A 277 -6.57 -5.93 4.89
C GLY A 277 -6.54 -5.06 6.13
N ASP A 278 -5.49 -5.21 6.91
CA ASP A 278 -5.08 -4.17 7.82
C ASP A 278 -5.13 -2.83 7.11
N ALA A 279 -5.29 -1.77 7.91
CA ALA A 279 -5.01 -0.44 7.38
C ALA A 279 -3.60 -0.35 6.77
N SER A 280 -2.74 -1.35 7.02
CA SER A 280 -1.36 -1.57 6.54
C SER A 280 -0.83 -0.26 6.06
N GLY A 281 -0.61 0.59 7.06
CA GLY A 281 -0.73 2.03 6.94
C GLY A 281 0.41 2.59 6.15
N SER A 282 0.52 2.26 4.86
CA SER A 282 1.60 2.74 4.05
C SER A 282 1.46 4.26 4.05
N ALA A 283 2.43 4.90 4.67
CA ALA A 283 2.42 6.33 4.80
C ALA A 283 3.36 6.84 3.72
N THR A 284 2.86 7.76 2.90
CA THR A 284 3.67 8.38 1.85
C THR A 284 4.03 9.78 2.29
N TRP A 285 5.34 10.05 2.37
CA TRP A 285 5.87 11.39 2.50
C TRP A 285 6.23 11.91 1.11
N MET A 286 5.91 13.17 0.86
CA MET A 286 6.08 13.80 -0.44
C MET A 286 6.97 15.02 -0.31
N ALA A 287 7.89 15.18 -1.25
CA ALA A 287 8.68 16.39 -1.43
C ALA A 287 8.38 16.95 -2.83
N LEU A 288 7.50 17.97 -2.87
CA LEU A 288 7.00 18.59 -4.09
C LEU A 288 7.66 19.95 -4.37
N PRO A 289 7.76 20.40 -5.64
CA PRO A 289 8.05 21.79 -5.96
C PRO A 289 6.95 22.72 -5.43
N ASP A 290 7.26 24.01 -5.21
CA ASP A 290 6.22 24.97 -4.87
C ASP A 290 5.31 25.18 -6.09
N HIS A 291 4.01 25.32 -5.85
CA HIS A 291 3.04 25.56 -6.92
C HIS A 291 3.43 26.77 -7.79
N GLY A 292 3.42 26.60 -9.10
CA GLY A 292 3.80 27.65 -10.05
C GLY A 292 5.31 27.74 -10.36
N THR A 293 6.14 26.95 -9.67
CA THR A 293 7.60 26.98 -9.83
C THR A 293 8.14 25.71 -10.49
N THR A 294 9.38 25.75 -10.96
CA THR A 294 10.10 24.54 -11.39
C THR A 294 11.26 24.33 -10.44
N PHE A 295 11.41 23.12 -9.90
CA PHE A 295 12.49 22.77 -8.99
C PHE A 295 13.46 21.78 -9.65
N LEU A 296 14.75 22.12 -9.65
CA LEU A 296 15.82 21.30 -10.16
C LEU A 296 16.42 20.51 -8.99
N ALA A 297 15.91 19.30 -8.76
CA ALA A 297 16.39 18.43 -7.68
C ALA A 297 17.78 17.89 -8.01
N LYS A 298 18.76 18.18 -7.15
CA LYS A 298 20.17 17.83 -7.36
C LYS A 298 20.68 16.77 -6.41
N ARG A 299 20.05 16.64 -5.24
CA ARG A 299 20.56 15.80 -4.17
C ARG A 299 19.44 15.39 -3.25
N LEU A 300 19.44 14.12 -2.87
CA LEU A 300 18.56 13.55 -1.86
C LEU A 300 19.40 13.20 -0.64
N ARG A 301 18.96 13.60 0.55
CA ARG A 301 19.66 13.34 1.81
C ARG A 301 18.68 12.78 2.83
N PHE A 302 19.09 11.69 3.48
CA PHE A 302 18.39 11.10 4.63
C PHE A 302 19.24 11.24 5.90
N VAL A 303 18.58 11.39 7.04
CA VAL A 303 19.20 11.35 8.36
C VAL A 303 18.46 10.33 9.20
N LEU A 304 19.20 9.35 9.70
CA LEU A 304 18.71 8.28 10.56
C LEU A 304 19.44 8.33 11.90
N ALA A 305 18.72 8.11 13.00
CA ALA A 305 19.31 7.99 14.32
C ALA A 305 18.63 6.88 15.13
N ASP A 306 19.42 6.19 15.95
CA ASP A 306 18.95 5.06 16.76
C ASP A 306 19.82 4.87 18.02
N ASN A 307 19.33 4.08 18.97
CA ASN A 307 20.01 3.68 20.20
C ASN A 307 20.89 2.44 19.99
N ILE A 308 21.90 2.58 19.14
CA ILE A 308 22.86 1.53 18.76
C ILE A 308 24.31 2.01 18.92
N THR A 309 25.25 1.07 19.02
CA THR A 309 26.69 1.36 19.11
C THR A 309 27.46 1.11 17.81
N GLU A 310 26.84 0.46 16.84
CA GLU A 310 27.41 0.14 15.52
C GLU A 310 26.29 0.18 14.48
N ILE A 311 26.62 0.55 13.24
CA ILE A 311 25.70 0.54 12.10
C ILE A 311 26.01 -0.72 11.28
N GLU A 312 25.12 -1.70 11.34
CA GLU A 312 25.24 -2.95 10.60
C GLU A 312 24.62 -2.82 9.21
N TYR A 313 25.22 -3.46 8.19
CA TYR A 313 24.78 -3.31 6.80
C TYR A 313 23.49 -4.08 6.48
N ASP A 314 23.21 -5.17 7.21
CA ASP A 314 22.06 -6.07 7.04
C ASP A 314 20.87 -5.71 7.93
N LYS A 315 20.91 -4.51 8.51
CA LYS A 315 19.87 -3.94 9.38
C LYS A 315 19.42 -2.60 8.85
N PHE A 316 18.27 -2.12 9.30
CA PHE A 316 17.82 -0.74 9.08
C PHE A 316 18.12 0.06 10.35
N MET A 317 19.36 0.52 10.49
CA MET A 317 19.92 1.00 11.76
C MET A 317 19.91 -0.11 12.84
N GLY A 318 19.20 0.06 13.96
CA GLY A 318 19.04 -0.97 14.99
C GLY A 318 17.87 -1.91 14.76
N LEU A 319 17.02 -1.64 13.78
CA LEU A 319 15.94 -2.52 13.39
C LEU A 319 16.46 -3.67 12.53
N ALA A 320 15.80 -4.83 12.57
CA ALA A 320 16.03 -5.88 11.57
C ALA A 320 15.78 -5.32 10.16
N ALA A 321 16.29 -6.01 9.13
CA ALA A 321 15.93 -5.70 7.75
C ALA A 321 14.39 -5.65 7.60
N LEU A 322 13.90 -4.58 6.99
CA LEU A 322 12.47 -4.33 6.83
C LEU A 322 11.83 -5.38 5.91
N THR A 323 10.63 -5.83 6.25
CA THR A 323 9.92 -6.86 5.49
C THR A 323 9.40 -6.28 4.18
N ASN A 324 8.77 -5.11 4.22
CA ASN A 324 8.21 -4.44 3.04
C ASN A 324 9.19 -3.43 2.44
N GLY A 325 9.97 -2.76 3.29
CA GLY A 325 10.94 -1.74 2.95
C GLY A 325 10.37 -0.33 2.83
N VAL A 326 11.28 0.60 2.54
CA VAL A 326 10.98 1.98 2.18
C VAL A 326 11.01 2.08 0.65
N ASN A 327 9.86 2.35 0.03
CA ASN A 327 9.74 2.55 -1.41
C ASN A 327 9.99 4.03 -1.77
N LEU A 328 11.04 4.29 -2.52
CA LEU A 328 11.36 5.60 -3.08
C LEU A 328 10.94 5.64 -4.55
N LEU A 329 10.03 6.56 -4.88
CA LEU A 329 9.55 6.83 -6.23
C LEU A 329 9.85 8.28 -6.63
N ILE A 330 10.39 8.49 -7.83
CA ILE A 330 10.64 9.80 -8.42
C ILE A 330 9.77 9.95 -9.66
N VAL A 331 8.91 10.96 -9.66
CA VAL A 331 8.01 11.28 -10.79
C VAL A 331 8.42 12.62 -11.40
N SER A 332 8.52 12.66 -12.72
CA SER A 332 8.78 13.89 -13.49
C SER A 332 8.01 13.84 -14.81
N ASN A 333 7.33 14.93 -15.15
CA ASN A 333 6.41 15.01 -16.28
C ASN A 333 5.35 13.88 -16.30
N GLY A 334 4.90 13.45 -15.12
CA GLY A 334 3.96 12.33 -14.95
C GLY A 334 4.51 10.93 -15.26
N GLU A 335 5.82 10.80 -15.53
CA GLU A 335 6.49 9.50 -15.72
C GLU A 335 7.33 9.12 -14.50
N SER A 336 7.34 7.83 -14.14
CA SER A 336 8.23 7.28 -13.11
C SER A 336 9.65 7.19 -13.67
N LEU A 337 10.56 8.01 -13.14
CA LEU A 337 11.97 8.01 -13.52
C LEU A 337 12.77 6.95 -12.76
N PHE A 338 12.39 6.71 -11.51
CA PHE A 338 13.05 5.77 -10.62
C PHE A 338 12.05 5.22 -9.61
N GLN A 339 12.15 3.93 -9.36
CA GLN A 339 11.46 3.28 -8.26
C GLN A 339 12.40 2.24 -7.64
N GLY A 340 12.54 2.27 -6.32
CA GLY A 340 13.39 1.33 -5.59
C GLY A 340 12.89 1.09 -4.18
N ILE A 341 13.07 -0.15 -3.70
CA ILE A 341 12.69 -0.56 -2.34
C ILE A 341 13.97 -0.76 -1.54
N ILE A 342 14.07 -0.10 -0.38
CA ILE A 342 15.22 -0.18 0.52
C ILE A 342 14.80 -0.88 1.80
N ARG A 343 15.46 -2.00 2.14
CA ARG A 343 15.11 -2.81 3.31
C ARG A 343 16.12 -2.72 4.45
N ASP A 344 17.34 -2.32 4.16
CA ASP A 344 18.45 -2.26 5.12
C ASP A 344 19.47 -1.19 4.68
N MET A 345 20.50 -0.97 5.50
CA MET A 345 21.60 -0.05 5.20
C MET A 345 22.37 -0.47 3.93
N GLY A 346 22.50 -1.76 3.66
CA GLY A 346 23.09 -2.31 2.44
C GLY A 346 22.34 -1.89 1.18
N GLY A 347 21.01 -1.86 1.25
CA GLY A 347 20.12 -1.39 0.20
C GLY A 347 20.36 0.06 -0.18
N PHE A 348 20.64 0.94 0.80
CA PHE A 348 21.06 2.32 0.51
C PHE A 348 22.35 2.36 -0.32
N TYR A 349 23.37 1.60 0.10
CA TYR A 349 24.65 1.57 -0.62
C TYR A 349 24.53 0.97 -2.03
N LEU A 350 23.71 -0.07 -2.19
CA LEU A 350 23.43 -0.67 -3.51
C LEU A 350 22.66 0.28 -4.43
N ALA A 351 21.80 1.14 -3.88
CA ALA A 351 21.12 2.20 -4.62
C ALA A 351 22.05 3.36 -5.02
N GLY A 352 23.34 3.31 -4.66
CA GLY A 352 24.32 4.36 -4.93
C GLY A 352 24.21 5.55 -3.98
N ILE A 353 23.60 5.35 -2.81
CA ILE A 353 23.50 6.35 -1.75
C ILE A 353 24.73 6.22 -0.86
N ASP A 354 25.53 7.28 -0.78
CA ASP A 354 26.76 7.29 0.00
C ASP A 354 26.48 7.69 1.46
N GLU A 355 27.20 7.08 2.39
CA GLU A 355 27.34 7.63 3.74
C GLU A 355 28.22 8.89 3.68
N LYS A 356 27.65 10.06 3.98
CA LYS A 356 28.42 11.31 4.00
C LYS A 356 29.03 11.60 5.36
N THR A 357 28.31 11.28 6.43
CA THR A 357 28.79 11.45 7.80
C THR A 357 28.00 10.55 8.74
N SER A 358 28.69 10.00 9.72
CA SER A 358 28.08 9.30 10.85
C SER A 358 28.76 9.70 12.15
N SER A 359 28.08 9.41 13.25
CA SER A 359 28.65 9.47 14.59
C SER A 359 28.18 8.25 15.36
N LEU A 360 29.14 7.45 15.82
CA LEU A 360 28.89 6.30 16.68
C LEU A 360 29.08 6.73 18.15
N GLY A 361 28.00 6.69 18.91
CA GLY A 361 28.00 6.97 20.35
C GLY A 361 27.95 5.69 21.18
N ALA A 362 28.17 5.83 22.49
CA ALA A 362 28.02 4.71 23.44
C ALA A 362 26.55 4.34 23.73
N THR A 363 25.61 5.12 23.23
CA THR A 363 24.17 4.93 23.43
C THR A 363 23.46 5.23 22.12
N ASN A 364 23.55 6.47 21.64
CA ASN A 364 22.91 6.87 20.39
C ASN A 364 23.93 7.02 19.27
N SER A 365 23.58 6.52 18.09
CA SER A 365 24.33 6.71 16.86
C SER A 365 23.44 7.30 15.78
N TRP A 366 24.03 8.01 14.83
CA TRP A 366 23.31 8.57 13.69
C TRP A 366 24.16 8.54 12.43
N THR A 367 23.50 8.55 11.28
CA THR A 367 24.12 8.61 9.97
C THR A 367 23.33 9.50 9.02
N ALA A 368 24.04 10.21 8.15
CA ALA A 368 23.48 10.95 7.04
C ALA A 368 23.89 10.28 5.72
N LEU A 369 22.88 9.83 5.00
CA LEU A 369 23.00 9.17 3.70
C LEU A 369 22.64 10.17 2.61
N GLU A 370 23.37 10.19 1.51
CA GLU A 370 23.15 11.15 0.44
C GLU A 370 23.47 10.57 -0.93
N ILE A 371 22.63 10.89 -1.90
CA ILE A 371 22.86 10.62 -3.31
C ILE A 371 22.89 11.94 -4.07
N ASP A 372 23.98 12.14 -4.81
CA ASP A 372 24.12 13.23 -5.77
C ASP A 372 23.48 12.79 -7.09
N ILE A 373 22.53 13.58 -7.59
CA ILE A 373 21.84 13.33 -8.85
C ILE A 373 22.66 13.97 -9.96
N THR A 374 23.40 13.14 -10.72
CA THR A 374 24.32 13.60 -11.78
C THR A 374 23.65 14.52 -12.82
N SER A 375 22.39 14.23 -13.14
CA SER A 375 21.56 15.06 -14.02
C SER A 375 20.33 15.52 -13.23
N PRO A 376 20.20 16.82 -12.89
CA PRO A 376 19.13 17.28 -12.03
C PRO A 376 17.75 16.86 -12.54
N VAL A 377 16.91 16.33 -11.65
CA VAL A 377 15.53 15.99 -11.99
C VAL A 377 14.71 17.27 -11.99
N VAL A 378 14.03 17.54 -13.10
CA VAL A 378 13.15 18.69 -13.24
C VAL A 378 11.78 18.32 -12.69
N LEU A 379 11.35 18.99 -11.62
CA LEU A 379 10.02 18.85 -11.06
C LEU A 379 9.20 20.10 -11.40
N ASP A 380 8.13 19.94 -12.17
CA ASP A 380 7.26 21.05 -12.55
C ASP A 380 6.09 21.18 -11.57
N GLY A 381 6.08 22.24 -10.77
CA GLY A 381 4.95 22.59 -9.90
C GLY A 381 3.80 23.31 -10.64
N THR A 382 3.85 23.39 -11.97
CA THR A 382 2.80 24.03 -12.80
C THR A 382 1.93 23.05 -13.56
N SER A 383 2.36 21.79 -13.68
CA SER A 383 1.62 20.70 -14.30
C SER A 383 0.54 20.19 -13.34
N GLY A 384 -0.38 21.07 -12.93
CA GLY A 384 -1.47 20.71 -12.02
C GLY A 384 -2.16 19.42 -12.45
N ASN A 385 -1.97 18.37 -11.65
CA ASN A 385 -2.70 17.13 -11.57
C ASN A 385 -3.33 16.66 -12.90
N LYS A 386 -2.50 16.33 -13.89
CA LYS A 386 -2.96 15.65 -15.12
C LYS A 386 -3.25 14.17 -14.82
N ALA A 387 -4.36 13.89 -14.13
CA ALA A 387 -4.91 12.54 -13.92
C ALA A 387 -3.91 11.47 -13.40
N GLY A 388 -2.81 11.89 -12.76
CA GLY A 388 -1.70 11.05 -12.32
C GLY A 388 -0.95 11.73 -11.17
N LEU A 389 0.14 11.11 -10.69
CA LEU A 389 0.96 11.69 -9.63
C LEU A 389 1.59 13.02 -10.10
N ASP A 390 1.61 14.02 -9.22
CA ASP A 390 2.34 15.27 -9.45
C ASP A 390 3.85 15.00 -9.59
N ASP A 391 4.57 15.95 -10.19
CA ASP A 391 6.03 15.87 -10.25
C ASP A 391 6.61 16.00 -8.84
N GLY A 392 7.36 15.00 -8.39
CA GLY A 392 7.74 14.91 -7.00
C GLY A 392 8.61 13.71 -6.65
N PHE A 393 9.07 13.72 -5.40
CA PHE A 393 9.65 12.54 -4.76
C PHE A 393 8.67 12.02 -3.73
N TYR A 394 8.47 10.71 -3.76
CA TYR A 394 7.51 9.99 -2.94
C TYR A 394 8.27 8.92 -2.17
N LEU A 395 8.12 8.93 -0.86
CA LEU A 395 8.71 7.94 0.02
C LEU A 395 7.59 7.26 0.78
N THR A 396 7.31 6.01 0.43
CA THR A 396 6.27 5.19 1.04
C THR A 396 6.89 4.19 2.00
N ILE A 397 6.44 4.19 3.25
CA ILE A 397 6.92 3.29 4.30
C ILE A 397 5.78 2.35 4.68
N SER A 398 6.06 1.06 4.69
CA SER A 398 5.09 0.01 5.00
C SER A 398 5.56 -0.92 6.13
N ASP A 399 6.50 -0.47 6.97
CA ASP A 399 7.02 -1.20 8.13
C ASP A 399 7.07 -0.30 9.36
N ASP A 400 7.05 -0.90 10.56
CA ASP A 400 7.13 -0.17 11.82
C ASP A 400 8.55 0.36 12.04
N LEU A 401 8.71 1.68 11.93
CA LEU A 401 9.96 2.37 12.17
C LEU A 401 9.99 3.12 13.49
N SER A 402 9.01 2.91 14.38
CA SER A 402 8.91 3.62 15.67
C SER A 402 10.04 3.30 16.64
N GLY A 403 10.78 2.21 16.40
CA GLY A 403 11.99 1.90 17.15
C GLY A 403 13.16 2.85 16.87
N LEU A 404 13.15 3.56 15.73
CA LEU A 404 14.17 4.56 15.42
C LEU A 404 13.95 5.85 16.25
N LEU A 405 15.03 6.46 16.69
CA LEU A 405 14.97 7.79 17.33
C LEU A 405 14.63 8.89 16.33
N ARG A 406 15.05 8.74 15.07
CA ARG A 406 14.76 9.68 13.98
C ARG A 406 14.91 9.00 12.62
N PHE A 407 13.99 9.35 11.71
CA PHE A 407 14.18 9.17 10.28
C PHE A 407 13.57 10.36 9.54
N GLN A 408 14.40 11.09 8.77
CA GLN A 408 13.97 12.27 8.02
C GLN A 408 14.66 12.31 6.65
N GLY A 409 13.98 12.88 5.66
CA GLY A 409 14.51 13.10 4.31
C GLY A 409 14.37 14.56 3.88
N ILE A 410 15.32 15.04 3.09
CA ILE A 410 15.26 16.33 2.40
C ILE A 410 15.82 16.22 0.98
N ILE A 411 15.40 17.15 0.13
CA ILE A 411 15.90 17.32 -1.23
C ILE A 411 16.53 18.69 -1.34
N LEU A 412 17.76 18.75 -1.84
CA LEU A 412 18.47 19.98 -2.12
C LEU A 412 18.50 20.21 -3.63
N GLY A 413 18.25 21.44 -4.04
CA GLY A 413 18.18 21.81 -5.44
C GLY A 413 18.10 23.32 -5.64
N ASP A 414 17.65 23.73 -6.81
CA ASP A 414 17.38 25.13 -7.12
C ASP A 414 15.96 25.32 -7.64
N THR A 415 15.28 26.35 -7.17
CA THR A 415 13.99 26.79 -7.73
C THR A 415 14.24 27.78 -8.85
N VAL A 416 13.64 27.53 -10.01
CA VAL A 416 13.60 28.45 -11.15
C VAL A 416 12.49 29.46 -10.93
N LEU A 417 12.85 30.73 -10.76
CA LEU A 417 11.89 31.82 -10.67
C LEU A 417 11.45 32.24 -12.08
N LYS A 418 10.16 32.07 -12.38
CA LYS A 418 9.56 32.66 -13.58
C LYS A 418 9.38 34.17 -13.32
N GLU A 419 9.94 35.00 -14.19
CA GLU A 419 9.71 36.46 -14.18
C GLU A 419 8.29 36.84 -14.61
#